data_AF-F7RUA6-F1
#
_entry.id   AF-F7RUA6-F1
#
_cell.length_a   1.000
_cell.length_b   1.000
_cell.length_c   1.000
_cell.angle_alpha   90.00
_cell.angle_beta   90.00
_cell.angle_gamma   90.00
#
_symmetry.space_group_name_H-M   'P 1'
#
loop_
_entity.id
_entity.type
_entity.pdbx_description
1 polymer ?
#
loop_
_entity_poly.entity_id
_entity_poly.type
_entity_poly.pdbx_seq_one_letter_code
_entity_poly.pdbx_strand_id
1 'polypeptide(L)'
;MTRKHKSQSIQTISYKLSRALRPWHRRLGILSCLFILLLVVTGVAINHSQALHLNKSPVQQTWLLDYYGIATPHHIAQFGSEAQPLFITDNRLWLGREQILEAQNQLISAAFLPNLLIAIDNDQLYLFDSQGHLQETQNSSTGLPRGLEALAIESLPLDATRNEAVNRVWLKTTSGYFRADENLIDWIPEQPLAPLQWVMPEDLVDADLIQYARSTNLNWERVMLDLHSGRLFGAYAVWLWDIFGLALLLVSLSGLWLWIKQTKSRR
;
A
#
# COMPACT_ATOMS: atom_id res chain seq x y z
N MET A 1 -72.21 6.94 -25.29
CA MET A 1 -71.48 6.32 -26.43
C MET A 1 -69.96 6.61 -26.47
N THR A 2 -69.28 6.94 -25.37
CA THR A 2 -67.88 7.49 -25.43
C THR A 2 -66.76 6.60 -24.85
N ARG A 3 -67.04 5.36 -24.43
CA ARG A 3 -66.03 4.52 -23.73
C ARG A 3 -65.09 3.71 -24.64
N LYS A 4 -65.48 3.41 -25.89
CA LYS A 4 -64.69 2.56 -26.83
C LYS A 4 -63.44 3.27 -27.38
N HIS A 5 -63.51 4.58 -27.61
CA HIS A 5 -62.43 5.34 -28.26
C HIS A 5 -61.17 5.50 -27.39
N LYS A 6 -61.34 5.58 -26.05
CA LYS A 6 -60.23 5.68 -25.09
C LYS A 6 -59.43 4.37 -24.97
N SER A 7 -60.10 3.23 -25.08
CA SER A 7 -59.46 1.89 -25.01
C SER A 7 -58.56 1.63 -26.22
N GLN A 8 -59.04 1.94 -27.43
CA GLN A 8 -58.26 1.74 -28.67
C GLN A 8 -57.07 2.70 -28.79
N SER A 9 -57.18 3.95 -28.31
CA SER A 9 -56.04 4.88 -28.33
C SER A 9 -54.91 4.44 -27.37
N ILE A 10 -55.25 3.92 -26.19
CA ILE A 10 -54.27 3.40 -25.22
C ILE A 10 -53.55 2.16 -25.77
N GLN A 11 -54.27 1.26 -26.45
CA GLN A 11 -53.68 0.07 -27.06
C GLN A 11 -52.74 0.40 -28.23
N THR A 12 -53.10 1.37 -29.08
CA THR A 12 -52.28 1.79 -30.22
C THR A 12 -51.01 2.55 -29.79
N ILE A 13 -51.10 3.40 -28.75
CA ILE A 13 -49.93 4.04 -28.12
C ILE A 13 -49.00 2.98 -27.51
N SER A 14 -49.54 2.02 -26.76
CA SER A 14 -48.77 0.90 -26.18
C SER A 14 -48.07 0.04 -27.24
N TYR A 15 -48.68 -0.18 -28.40
CA TYR A 15 -48.07 -0.92 -29.51
C TYR A 15 -46.91 -0.13 -30.16
N LYS A 16 -47.13 1.15 -30.50
CA LYS A 16 -46.09 2.03 -31.06
C LYS A 16 -44.89 2.17 -30.12
N LEU A 17 -45.15 2.35 -28.82
CA LEU A 17 -44.11 2.41 -27.79
C LEU A 17 -43.31 1.11 -27.74
N SER A 18 -43.98 -0.05 -27.74
CA SER A 18 -43.28 -1.35 -27.72
C SER A 18 -42.45 -1.61 -28.99
N ARG A 19 -42.86 -1.09 -30.16
CA ARG A 19 -42.11 -1.23 -31.41
C ARG A 19 -40.86 -0.35 -31.41
N ALA A 20 -40.93 0.85 -30.84
CA ALA A 20 -39.80 1.76 -30.70
C ALA A 20 -38.82 1.32 -29.59
N LEU A 21 -39.32 0.73 -28.50
CA LEU A 21 -38.49 0.28 -27.36
C LEU A 21 -37.65 -0.96 -27.67
N ARG A 22 -38.12 -1.88 -28.52
CA ARG A 22 -37.41 -3.16 -28.81
C ARG A 22 -35.99 -2.98 -29.37
N PRO A 23 -35.72 -2.14 -30.40
CA PRO A 23 -34.37 -1.93 -30.92
C PRO A 23 -33.44 -1.27 -29.89
N TRP A 24 -33.95 -0.29 -29.13
CA TRP A 24 -33.19 0.39 -28.08
C TRP A 24 -32.86 -0.54 -26.93
N HIS A 25 -33.82 -1.34 -26.47
CA HIS A 25 -33.62 -2.38 -25.47
C HIS A 25 -32.55 -3.38 -25.91
N ARG A 26 -32.54 -3.83 -27.17
CA ARG A 26 -31.50 -4.75 -27.68
C ARG A 26 -30.11 -4.11 -27.67
N ARG A 27 -29.97 -2.86 -28.12
CA ARG A 27 -28.67 -2.15 -28.14
C ARG A 27 -28.16 -1.87 -26.74
N LEU A 28 -29.00 -1.29 -25.88
CA LEU A 28 -28.67 -1.05 -24.47
C LEU A 28 -28.41 -2.35 -23.72
N GLY A 29 -29.12 -3.42 -24.05
CA GLY A 29 -28.96 -4.74 -23.44
C GLY A 29 -27.59 -5.37 -23.72
N ILE A 30 -27.05 -5.24 -24.93
CA ILE A 30 -25.68 -5.73 -25.25
C ILE A 30 -24.64 -4.96 -24.44
N LEU A 31 -24.73 -3.63 -24.43
CA LEU A 31 -23.83 -2.77 -23.67
C LEU A 31 -23.92 -3.06 -22.16
N SER A 32 -25.14 -3.20 -21.65
CA SER A 32 -25.45 -3.57 -20.28
C SER A 32 -24.91 -4.95 -19.91
N CYS A 33 -24.93 -5.92 -20.83
CA CYS A 33 -24.41 -7.26 -20.61
C CYS A 33 -22.90 -7.24 -20.35
N LEU A 34 -22.14 -6.52 -21.20
CA LEU A 34 -20.69 -6.36 -21.00
C LEU A 34 -20.38 -5.67 -19.67
N PHE A 35 -21.16 -4.65 -19.33
CA PHE A 35 -21.00 -3.94 -18.06
C PHE A 35 -21.34 -4.82 -16.84
N ILE A 36 -22.40 -5.64 -16.90
CA ILE A 36 -22.70 -6.64 -15.86
C ILE A 36 -21.54 -7.62 -15.71
N LEU A 37 -20.99 -8.13 -16.82
CA LEU A 37 -19.86 -9.07 -16.75
C LEU A 37 -18.67 -8.44 -16.01
N LEU A 38 -18.34 -7.19 -16.31
CA LEU A 38 -17.32 -6.44 -15.58
C LEU A 38 -17.64 -6.34 -14.08
N LEU A 39 -18.86 -5.91 -13.72
CA LEU A 39 -19.27 -5.74 -12.33
C LEU A 39 -19.32 -7.06 -11.55
N VAL A 40 -19.72 -8.15 -12.19
CA VAL A 40 -19.75 -9.49 -11.58
C VAL A 40 -18.35 -10.00 -11.35
N VAL A 41 -17.47 -9.95 -12.36
CA VAL A 41 -16.08 -10.43 -12.21
C VAL A 41 -15.35 -9.65 -11.13
N THR A 42 -15.42 -8.32 -11.17
CA THR A 42 -14.79 -7.47 -10.16
C THR A 42 -15.45 -7.64 -8.79
N GLY A 43 -16.77 -7.70 -8.71
CA GLY A 43 -17.51 -7.87 -7.47
C GLY A 43 -17.22 -9.21 -6.78
N VAL A 44 -17.13 -10.31 -7.54
CA VAL A 44 -16.72 -11.62 -7.01
C VAL A 44 -15.28 -11.58 -6.52
N ALA A 45 -14.36 -10.98 -7.29
CA ALA A 45 -12.97 -10.84 -6.89
C ALA A 45 -12.82 -10.04 -5.59
N ILE A 46 -13.56 -8.93 -5.46
CA ILE A 46 -13.60 -8.08 -4.25
C ILE A 46 -14.21 -8.85 -3.06
N ASN A 47 -15.34 -9.53 -3.26
CA ASN A 47 -16.01 -10.28 -2.17
C ASN A 47 -15.14 -11.43 -1.64
N HIS A 48 -14.28 -12.00 -2.47
CA HIS A 48 -13.34 -13.05 -2.11
C HIS A 48 -11.89 -12.54 -2.03
N SER A 49 -11.68 -11.23 -1.80
CA SER A 49 -10.34 -10.62 -1.82
C SER A 49 -9.37 -11.30 -0.86
N GLN A 50 -9.83 -11.70 0.32
CA GLN A 50 -9.03 -12.41 1.32
C GLN A 50 -8.62 -13.82 0.84
N ALA A 51 -9.57 -14.58 0.28
CA ALA A 51 -9.33 -15.95 -0.21
C ALA A 51 -8.45 -15.96 -1.48
N LEU A 52 -8.55 -14.90 -2.29
CA LEU A 52 -7.72 -14.68 -3.47
C LEU A 52 -6.43 -13.91 -3.15
N HIS A 53 -6.20 -13.56 -1.88
CA HIS A 53 -5.06 -12.77 -1.40
C HIS A 53 -4.89 -11.39 -2.05
N LEU A 54 -5.91 -10.86 -2.73
CA LEU A 54 -5.85 -9.56 -3.43
C LEU A 54 -5.58 -8.39 -2.48
N ASN A 55 -5.97 -8.53 -1.21
CA ASN A 55 -5.73 -7.54 -0.16
C ASN A 55 -4.26 -7.50 0.31
N LYS A 56 -3.52 -8.60 0.11
CA LYS A 56 -2.12 -8.76 0.51
C LYS A 56 -1.15 -8.79 -0.68
N SER A 57 -1.65 -8.97 -1.90
CA SER A 57 -0.84 -8.97 -3.12
C SER A 57 -0.59 -7.54 -3.60
N PRO A 58 0.63 -7.01 -3.47
CA PRO A 58 0.95 -5.67 -3.95
C PRO A 58 1.02 -5.64 -5.49
N VAL A 59 0.76 -4.46 -6.05
CA VAL A 59 0.86 -4.20 -7.48
C VAL A 59 2.30 -3.88 -7.84
N GLN A 60 2.95 -4.74 -8.63
CA GLN A 60 4.35 -4.57 -9.01
C GLN A 60 4.56 -3.81 -10.31
N GLN A 61 3.50 -3.59 -11.09
CA GLN A 61 3.57 -2.92 -12.39
C GLN A 61 3.82 -1.42 -12.20
N THR A 62 4.99 -0.94 -12.63
CA THR A 62 5.44 0.46 -12.50
C THR A 62 4.42 1.46 -13.05
N TRP A 63 3.94 1.25 -14.28
CA TRP A 63 2.96 2.14 -14.92
C TRP A 63 1.67 2.29 -14.12
N LEU A 64 1.26 1.25 -13.40
CA LEU A 64 0.03 1.27 -12.60
C LEU A 64 0.30 1.99 -11.28
N LEU A 65 1.46 1.78 -10.66
CA LEU A 65 1.88 2.58 -9.50
C LEU A 65 2.00 4.07 -9.84
N ASP A 66 2.56 4.40 -11.01
CA ASP A 66 2.64 5.77 -11.54
C ASP A 66 1.24 6.36 -11.73
N TYR A 67 0.32 5.59 -12.31
CA TYR A 67 -1.08 6.00 -12.50
C TYR A 67 -1.78 6.34 -11.18
N TYR A 68 -1.47 5.59 -10.12
CA TYR A 68 -1.98 5.84 -8.76
C TYR A 68 -1.22 6.94 -8.00
N GLY A 69 -0.19 7.55 -8.61
CA GLY A 69 0.60 8.61 -7.98
C GLY A 69 1.53 8.11 -6.87
N ILE A 70 1.87 6.82 -6.85
CA ILE A 70 2.75 6.23 -5.83
C ILE A 70 4.18 6.53 -6.24
N ALA A 71 4.78 7.55 -5.63
CA ALA A 71 6.16 7.94 -5.91
C ALA A 71 7.17 6.86 -5.49
N THR A 72 8.33 6.86 -6.13
CA THR A 72 9.51 6.16 -5.61
C THR A 72 9.99 6.87 -4.34
N PRO A 73 10.49 6.13 -3.32
CA PRO A 73 11.06 6.75 -2.12
C PRO A 73 12.17 7.75 -2.48
N HIS A 74 12.27 8.84 -1.72
CA HIS A 74 13.26 9.88 -1.98
C HIS A 74 14.63 9.52 -1.40
N HIS A 75 14.62 8.93 -0.21
CA HIS A 75 15.79 8.42 0.46
C HIS A 75 15.75 6.89 0.51
N ILE A 76 16.85 6.29 0.08
CA ILE A 76 17.00 4.85 0.00
C ILE A 76 18.39 4.49 0.51
N ALA A 77 18.45 3.57 1.45
CA ALA A 77 19.70 3.12 2.04
C ALA A 77 19.60 1.63 2.42
N GLN A 78 20.62 0.85 2.07
CA GLN A 78 20.72 -0.56 2.39
C GLN A 78 21.85 -0.79 3.38
N PHE A 79 21.63 -1.63 4.38
CA PHE A 79 22.58 -1.98 5.44
C PHE A 79 22.51 -3.49 5.71
N GLY A 80 23.43 -3.98 6.54
CA GLY A 80 23.43 -5.37 7.00
C GLY A 80 24.27 -6.27 6.11
N SER A 81 23.77 -7.46 5.81
CA SER A 81 24.47 -8.45 4.98
C SER A 81 23.50 -9.06 3.98
N GLU A 82 24.01 -9.73 2.94
CA GLU A 82 23.15 -10.40 1.93
C GLU A 82 22.15 -11.40 2.55
N ALA A 83 22.51 -12.04 3.67
CA ALA A 83 21.64 -13.01 4.34
C ALA A 83 20.51 -12.35 5.16
N GLN A 84 20.76 -11.15 5.69
CA GLN A 84 19.79 -10.36 6.45
C GLN A 84 19.92 -8.90 6.02
N PRO A 85 19.32 -8.52 4.88
CA PRO A 85 19.40 -7.15 4.41
C PRO A 85 18.45 -6.26 5.23
N LEU A 86 18.98 -5.13 5.67
CA LEU A 86 18.21 -4.02 6.24
C LEU A 86 18.06 -2.94 5.20
N PHE A 87 16.86 -2.43 5.09
CA PHE A 87 16.55 -1.49 4.03
C PHE A 87 15.73 -0.34 4.57
N ILE A 88 16.11 0.88 4.20
CA ILE A 88 15.44 2.11 4.58
C ILE A 88 14.83 2.73 3.34
N THR A 89 13.54 3.09 3.43
CA THR A 89 12.84 3.94 2.45
C THR A 89 12.20 5.10 3.17
N ASP A 90 12.78 6.29 3.02
CA ASP A 90 12.36 7.50 3.72
C ASP A 90 12.29 7.28 5.25
N ASN A 91 11.10 7.17 5.81
CA ASN A 91 10.84 6.94 7.23
C ASN A 91 10.56 5.47 7.58
N ARG A 92 10.66 4.54 6.63
CA ARG A 92 10.34 3.12 6.86
C ARG A 92 11.59 2.26 6.91
N LEU A 93 11.60 1.31 7.85
CA LEU A 93 12.64 0.30 7.97
C LEU A 93 12.07 -1.07 7.59
N TRP A 94 12.84 -1.80 6.81
CA TRP A 94 12.50 -3.12 6.31
C TRP A 94 13.60 -4.12 6.68
N LEU A 95 13.17 -5.31 7.12
CA LEU A 95 14.01 -6.49 7.28
C LEU A 95 13.66 -7.45 6.14
N GLY A 96 14.50 -7.50 5.10
CA GLY A 96 14.15 -8.15 3.85
C GLY A 96 12.89 -7.53 3.20
N ARG A 97 11.80 -8.30 3.17
CA ARG A 97 10.50 -7.85 2.60
C ARG A 97 9.46 -7.50 3.66
N GLU A 98 9.83 -7.54 4.93
CA GLU A 98 8.92 -7.20 6.02
C GLU A 98 9.20 -5.78 6.51
N GLN A 99 8.17 -4.92 6.51
CA GLN A 99 8.27 -3.60 7.11
C GLN A 99 8.21 -3.75 8.62
N ILE A 100 9.28 -3.38 9.32
CA ILE A 100 9.39 -3.51 10.78
C ILE A 100 9.18 -2.17 11.52
N LEU A 101 9.31 -1.04 10.83
CA LEU A 101 9.05 0.28 11.40
C LEU A 101 8.54 1.27 10.35
N GLU A 102 7.66 2.17 10.77
CA GLU A 102 7.36 3.45 10.11
C GLU A 102 7.57 4.58 11.13
N ALA A 103 8.71 5.28 11.00
CA ALA A 103 9.15 6.35 11.88
C ALA A 103 8.43 7.67 11.57
N GLN A 104 8.58 8.66 12.46
CA GLN A 104 8.02 10.00 12.26
C GLN A 104 8.89 10.82 11.29
N ASN A 105 10.21 10.62 11.33
CA ASN A 105 11.17 11.30 10.51
C ASN A 105 11.85 10.32 9.54
N GLN A 106 12.57 10.87 8.56
CA GLN A 106 13.43 10.09 7.69
C GLN A 106 14.50 9.37 8.51
N LEU A 107 14.58 8.05 8.35
CA LEU A 107 15.59 7.23 9.01
C LEU A 107 16.94 7.46 8.35
N ILE A 108 18.00 7.37 9.16
CA ILE A 108 19.37 7.71 8.77
C ILE A 108 20.22 6.44 8.64
N SER A 109 20.15 5.56 9.64
CA SER A 109 21.01 4.38 9.72
C SER A 109 20.33 3.26 10.47
N ALA A 110 20.64 2.02 10.10
CA ALA A 110 20.25 0.83 10.84
C ALA A 110 21.39 -0.19 10.88
N ALA A 111 21.54 -0.94 11.97
CA ALA A 111 22.60 -1.91 12.14
C ALA A 111 22.20 -3.06 13.06
N PHE A 112 22.80 -4.23 12.81
CA PHE A 112 22.69 -5.37 13.70
C PHE A 112 23.75 -5.33 14.80
N LEU A 113 23.33 -5.65 16.01
CA LEU A 113 24.17 -6.11 17.12
C LEU A 113 23.87 -7.60 17.36
N PRO A 114 24.68 -8.33 18.14
CA PRO A 114 24.50 -9.78 18.32
C PRO A 114 23.10 -10.22 18.76
N ASN A 115 22.40 -9.40 19.55
CA ASN A 115 21.11 -9.77 20.16
C ASN A 115 19.95 -8.83 19.77
N LEU A 116 20.22 -7.75 19.04
CA LEU A 116 19.25 -6.69 18.79
C LEU A 116 19.58 -5.96 17.49
N LEU A 117 18.60 -5.23 16.97
CA LEU A 117 18.79 -4.29 15.87
C LEU A 117 18.58 -2.87 16.38
N ILE A 118 19.40 -1.94 15.88
CA ILE A 118 19.26 -0.51 16.17
C ILE A 118 18.99 0.23 14.87
N ALA A 119 18.06 1.17 14.91
CA ALA A 119 17.91 2.18 13.87
C ALA A 119 17.79 3.57 14.48
N ILE A 120 18.19 4.58 13.71
CA ILE A 120 18.11 5.99 14.14
C ILE A 120 17.46 6.85 13.06
N ASP A 121 16.66 7.81 13.48
CA ASP A 121 16.38 9.03 12.72
C ASP A 121 17.14 10.21 13.36
N ASN A 122 16.77 11.46 13.04
CA ASN A 122 17.42 12.65 13.60
C ASN A 122 17.18 12.86 15.11
N ASP A 123 16.05 12.38 15.64
CA ASP A 123 15.53 12.67 16.99
C ASP A 123 15.26 11.43 17.84
N GLN A 124 15.17 10.24 17.22
CA GLN A 124 14.77 8.99 17.84
C GLN A 124 15.75 7.87 17.51
N LEU A 125 15.92 6.99 18.50
CA LEU A 125 16.62 5.73 18.37
C LEU A 125 15.64 4.60 18.67
N TYR A 126 15.63 3.60 17.81
CA TYR A 126 14.74 2.46 17.84
C TYR A 126 15.53 1.19 18.14
N LEU A 127 15.11 0.46 19.17
CA LEU A 127 15.70 -0.83 19.55
C LEU A 127 14.71 -1.95 19.23
N PHE A 128 15.18 -2.96 18.53
CA PHE A 128 14.38 -4.13 18.13
C PHE A 128 15.04 -5.41 18.62
N ASP A 129 14.25 -6.46 18.78
CA ASP A 129 14.82 -7.80 18.94
C ASP A 129 15.44 -8.33 17.63
N SER A 130 16.04 -9.52 17.67
CA SER A 130 16.64 -10.15 16.50
C SER A 130 15.64 -10.56 15.41
N GLN A 131 14.33 -10.52 15.71
CA GLN A 131 13.25 -10.79 14.76
C GLN A 131 12.68 -9.51 14.14
N GLY A 132 13.17 -8.34 14.54
CA GLY A 132 12.68 -7.04 14.06
C GLY A 132 11.43 -6.54 14.80
N HIS A 133 11.07 -7.10 15.95
CA HIS A 133 10.00 -6.52 16.77
C HIS A 133 10.55 -5.36 17.60
N LEU A 134 9.93 -4.18 17.46
CA LEU A 134 10.29 -2.99 18.22
C LEU A 134 10.08 -3.23 19.73
N GLN A 135 11.15 -3.06 20.49
CA GLN A 135 11.15 -3.20 21.96
C GLN A 135 11.10 -1.84 22.65
N GLU A 136 11.90 -0.88 22.16
CA GLU A 136 12.03 0.43 22.80
C GLU A 136 12.24 1.53 21.77
N THR A 137 11.80 2.74 22.12
CA THR A 137 12.09 3.97 21.41
C THR A 137 12.61 5.00 22.38
N GLN A 138 13.81 5.51 22.09
CA GLN A 138 14.47 6.55 22.88
C GLN A 138 14.39 7.88 22.15
N ASN A 139 14.35 8.96 22.92
CA ASN A 139 14.36 10.33 22.41
C ASN A 139 14.96 11.28 23.45
N SER A 140 14.95 12.59 23.19
CA SER A 140 15.58 13.55 24.11
C SER A 140 15.00 13.59 25.53
N SER A 141 13.78 13.07 25.76
CA SER A 141 13.20 12.96 27.10
C SER A 141 13.73 11.76 27.90
N THR A 142 14.29 10.75 27.22
CA THR A 142 14.91 9.57 27.84
C THR A 142 16.44 9.68 27.94
N GLY A 143 17.01 10.83 27.59
CA GLY A 143 18.46 11.08 27.64
C GLY A 143 19.19 10.94 26.31
N LEU A 144 18.51 10.61 25.21
CA LEU A 144 19.13 10.55 23.88
C LEU A 144 19.59 11.95 23.42
N PRO A 145 20.82 12.12 22.90
CA PRO A 145 21.27 13.39 22.38
C PRO A 145 20.49 13.78 21.11
N ARG A 146 20.32 15.08 20.88
CA ARG A 146 19.56 15.61 19.73
C ARG A 146 20.43 15.76 18.48
N GLY A 147 19.78 15.74 17.32
CA GLY A 147 20.46 15.97 16.06
C GLY A 147 21.38 14.82 15.71
N LEU A 148 20.86 13.60 15.76
CA LEU A 148 21.57 12.39 15.38
C LEU A 148 21.91 12.44 13.89
N GLU A 149 23.16 12.09 13.56
CA GLU A 149 23.67 12.14 12.19
C GLU A 149 24.22 10.78 11.71
N ALA A 150 24.78 9.98 12.60
CA ALA A 150 25.33 8.67 12.25
C ALA A 150 25.45 7.74 13.46
N LEU A 151 25.45 6.44 13.18
CA LEU A 151 25.64 5.34 14.11
C LEU A 151 26.97 4.66 13.82
N ALA A 152 27.72 4.27 14.84
CA ALA A 152 28.89 3.40 14.72
C ALA A 152 28.84 2.29 15.77
N ILE A 153 29.38 1.13 15.41
CA ILE A 153 29.52 -0.01 16.33
C ILE A 153 31.01 -0.33 16.42
N GLU A 154 31.54 -0.24 17.64
CA GLU A 154 32.92 -0.58 17.94
C GLU A 154 32.96 -1.92 18.66
N SER A 155 33.52 -2.94 18.02
CA SER A 155 33.70 -4.28 18.61
C SER A 155 35.09 -4.38 19.25
N LEU A 156 35.14 -4.46 20.58
CA LEU A 156 36.37 -4.57 21.36
C LEU A 156 36.52 -6.01 21.90
N PRO A 157 37.64 -6.70 21.65
CA PRO A 157 37.88 -8.02 22.23
C PRO A 157 38.04 -7.91 23.76
N LEU A 158 37.35 -8.77 24.51
CA LEU A 158 37.45 -8.78 25.98
C LEU A 158 38.80 -9.31 26.49
N ASP A 159 39.32 -10.32 25.80
CA ASP A 159 40.56 -11.01 26.13
C ASP A 159 41.13 -11.58 24.81
N ALA A 160 42.44 -11.49 24.59
CA ALA A 160 43.11 -12.07 23.43
C ALA A 160 42.92 -13.60 23.31
N THR A 161 42.43 -14.25 24.38
CA THR A 161 42.19 -15.69 24.44
C THR A 161 40.71 -16.10 24.33
N ARG A 162 39.76 -15.14 24.34
CA ARG A 162 38.31 -15.40 24.23
C ARG A 162 37.74 -14.79 22.96
N ASN A 163 36.91 -15.56 22.24
CA ASN A 163 36.14 -15.07 21.08
C ASN A 163 34.93 -14.19 21.47
N GLU A 164 34.94 -13.58 22.65
CA GLU A 164 33.87 -12.69 23.12
C GLU A 164 34.32 -11.23 22.90
N ALA A 165 33.54 -10.51 22.10
CA ALA A 165 33.73 -9.08 21.88
C ALA A 165 32.57 -8.31 22.55
N VAL A 166 32.89 -7.21 23.21
CA VAL A 166 31.89 -6.23 23.64
C VAL A 166 31.69 -5.23 22.52
N ASN A 167 30.44 -5.04 22.13
CA ASN A 167 30.05 -4.05 21.13
C ASN A 167 29.63 -2.79 21.85
N ARG A 168 30.28 -1.67 21.53
CA ARG A 168 29.91 -0.33 22.02
C ARG A 168 29.26 0.46 20.90
N VAL A 169 28.12 1.06 21.21
CA VAL A 169 27.39 1.90 20.26
C VAL A 169 27.82 3.34 20.43
N TRP A 170 28.12 3.98 19.31
CA TRP A 170 28.51 5.37 19.22
C TRP A 170 27.52 6.12 18.34
N LEU A 171 27.18 7.34 18.75
CA LEU A 171 26.36 8.27 17.98
C LEU A 171 27.19 9.50 17.65
N LYS A 172 27.14 9.91 16.37
CA LYS A 172 27.52 11.24 15.96
C LYS A 172 26.29 12.12 15.98
N THR A 173 26.41 13.29 16.59
CA THR A 173 25.35 14.29 16.64
C THR A 173 25.87 15.66 16.23
N THR A 174 24.96 16.59 15.98
CA THR A 174 25.27 18.02 15.77
C THR A 174 26.07 18.65 16.93
N SER A 175 25.98 18.10 18.14
CA SER A 175 26.64 18.62 19.35
C SER A 175 27.95 17.92 19.71
N GLY A 176 28.31 16.84 19.01
CA GLY A 176 29.48 16.02 19.28
C GLY A 176 29.19 14.53 19.24
N TYR A 177 30.12 13.75 19.80
CA TYR A 177 30.04 12.29 19.86
C TYR A 177 29.58 11.81 21.22
N PHE A 178 28.75 10.79 21.21
CA PHE A 178 28.21 10.16 22.40
C PHE A 178 28.40 8.65 22.32
N ARG A 179 28.76 8.04 23.43
CA ARG A 179 28.88 6.59 23.57
C ARG A 179 27.78 6.08 24.50
N ALA A 180 27.15 4.98 24.11
CA ALA A 180 26.21 4.28 24.97
C ALA A 180 26.92 3.55 26.13
N ASP A 181 26.24 3.41 27.25
CA ASP A 181 26.57 2.42 28.28
C ASP A 181 26.26 0.98 27.78
N GLU A 182 26.55 -0.02 28.61
CA GLU A 182 26.40 -1.44 28.25
C GLU A 182 24.95 -1.83 27.98
N ASN A 183 23.99 -1.14 28.60
CA ASN A 183 22.57 -1.45 28.43
C ASN A 183 21.88 -0.61 27.34
N LEU A 184 22.61 0.28 26.66
CA LEU A 184 22.07 1.22 25.68
C LEU A 184 21.01 2.17 26.25
N ILE A 185 21.16 2.59 27.50
CA ILE A 185 20.24 3.49 28.21
C ILE A 185 20.86 4.88 28.35
N ASP A 186 22.12 4.96 28.78
CA ASP A 186 22.81 6.21 29.07
C ASP A 186 23.76 6.60 27.94
N TRP A 187 23.68 7.86 27.52
CA TRP A 187 24.51 8.42 26.44
C TRP A 187 25.56 9.39 26.99
N ILE A 188 26.81 8.96 26.99
CA ILE A 188 27.93 9.67 27.62
C ILE A 188 28.69 10.47 26.53
N PRO A 189 28.86 11.80 26.67
CA PRO A 189 29.65 12.58 25.73
C PRO A 189 31.12 12.17 25.82
N GLU A 190 31.69 11.68 24.73
CA GLU A 190 33.06 11.14 24.70
C GLU A 190 33.67 11.32 23.31
N GLN A 191 34.95 11.65 23.24
CA GLN A 191 35.68 11.71 21.96
C GLN A 191 36.31 10.35 21.67
N PRO A 192 36.09 9.76 20.48
CA PRO A 192 36.69 8.48 20.15
C PRO A 192 38.21 8.63 20.02
N LEU A 193 38.95 7.71 20.65
CA LEU A 193 40.42 7.73 20.66
C LEU A 193 41.03 7.33 19.31
N ALA A 194 40.27 6.63 18.47
CA ALA A 194 40.61 6.24 17.12
C ALA A 194 39.43 6.51 16.18
N PRO A 195 39.66 6.64 14.85
CA PRO A 195 38.58 6.80 13.89
C PRO A 195 37.57 5.64 13.96
N LEU A 196 36.30 5.97 14.21
CA LEU A 196 35.21 5.00 14.19
C LEU A 196 34.81 4.66 12.75
N GLN A 197 34.45 3.40 12.53
CA GLN A 197 33.75 2.98 11.31
C GLN A 197 32.25 3.25 11.47
N TRP A 198 31.79 4.33 10.85
CA TRP A 198 30.38 4.66 10.80
C TRP A 198 29.63 3.65 9.93
N VAL A 199 28.43 3.29 10.38
CA VAL A 199 27.50 2.46 9.62
C VAL A 199 27.04 3.27 8.43
N MET A 200 27.62 2.98 7.27
CA MET A 200 27.29 3.61 6.00
C MET A 200 26.42 2.68 5.17
N PRO A 201 25.54 3.22 4.33
CA PRO A 201 24.78 2.41 3.40
C PRO A 201 25.70 1.72 2.40
N GLU A 202 25.28 0.55 1.93
CA GLU A 202 25.90 -0.14 0.81
C GLU A 202 25.75 0.67 -0.49
N ASP A 203 26.77 0.62 -1.35
CA ASP A 203 26.79 1.37 -2.61
C ASP A 203 25.72 0.90 -3.62
N LEU A 204 25.35 -0.38 -3.55
CA LEU A 204 24.39 -1.01 -4.45
C LEU A 204 23.13 -1.37 -3.67
N VAL A 205 22.03 -0.69 -4.02
CA VAL A 205 20.71 -1.02 -3.52
C VAL A 205 20.02 -1.93 -4.52
N ASP A 206 19.42 -3.01 -4.03
CA ASP A 206 18.61 -3.91 -4.85
C ASP A 206 17.35 -3.20 -5.40
N ALA A 207 17.29 -3.05 -6.72
CA ALA A 207 16.19 -2.42 -7.43
C ALA A 207 14.85 -3.15 -7.22
N ASP A 208 14.86 -4.47 -7.02
CA ASP A 208 13.66 -5.26 -6.77
C ASP A 208 13.08 -4.94 -5.39
N LEU A 209 13.93 -4.69 -4.40
CA LEU A 209 13.52 -4.27 -3.06
C LEU A 209 12.93 -2.86 -3.06
N ILE A 210 13.53 -1.92 -3.81
CA ILE A 210 12.97 -0.57 -4.01
C ILE A 210 11.57 -0.65 -4.61
N GLN A 211 11.41 -1.44 -5.68
CA GLN A 211 10.13 -1.59 -6.35
C GLN A 211 9.11 -2.30 -5.45
N TYR A 212 9.55 -3.28 -4.66
CA TYR A 212 8.70 -3.94 -3.69
C TYR A 212 8.21 -2.97 -2.62
N ALA A 213 9.10 -2.20 -1.98
CA ALA A 213 8.74 -1.22 -0.97
C ALA A 213 7.73 -0.20 -1.50
N ARG A 214 7.94 0.28 -2.73
CA ARG A 214 6.99 1.14 -3.45
C ARG A 214 5.63 0.46 -3.64
N SER A 215 5.61 -0.81 -4.04
CA SER A 215 4.40 -1.58 -4.35
C SER A 215 3.50 -1.84 -3.14
N THR A 216 4.04 -1.81 -1.92
CA THR A 216 3.25 -2.07 -0.70
C THR A 216 2.12 -1.07 -0.47
N ASN A 217 2.20 0.12 -1.08
CA ASN A 217 1.18 1.14 -0.99
C ASN A 217 -0.04 0.90 -1.89
N LEU A 218 -0.05 -0.14 -2.73
CA LEU A 218 -1.18 -0.50 -3.59
C LEU A 218 -1.35 -2.01 -3.71
N ASN A 219 -2.53 -2.50 -3.35
CA ASN A 219 -2.89 -3.91 -3.52
C ASN A 219 -3.91 -4.11 -4.66
N TRP A 220 -4.03 -5.34 -5.14
CA TRP A 220 -4.96 -5.67 -6.23
C TRP A 220 -6.43 -5.50 -5.83
N GLU A 221 -6.77 -5.66 -4.56
CA GLU A 221 -8.11 -5.37 -4.05
C GLU A 221 -8.51 -3.92 -4.34
N ARG A 222 -7.63 -2.96 -4.07
CA ARG A 222 -7.86 -1.56 -4.36
C ARG A 222 -8.06 -1.30 -5.85
N VAL A 223 -7.23 -1.90 -6.70
CA VAL A 223 -7.36 -1.78 -8.16
C VAL A 223 -8.72 -2.32 -8.64
N MET A 224 -9.15 -3.46 -8.11
CA MET A 224 -10.46 -4.04 -8.45
C MET A 224 -11.62 -3.18 -7.96
N LEU A 225 -11.52 -2.60 -6.75
CA LEU A 225 -12.51 -1.66 -6.21
C LEU A 225 -12.65 -0.40 -7.09
N ASP A 226 -11.53 0.16 -7.54
CA ASP A 226 -11.55 1.35 -8.38
C ASP A 226 -11.99 1.03 -9.81
N LEU A 227 -11.71 -0.18 -10.33
CA LEU A 227 -12.30 -0.67 -11.58
C LEU A 227 -13.82 -0.87 -11.46
N HIS A 228 -14.28 -1.47 -10.36
CA HIS A 228 -15.70 -1.74 -10.09
C HIS A 228 -16.52 -0.46 -9.99
N SER A 229 -15.95 0.59 -9.39
CA SER A 229 -16.60 1.89 -9.21
C SER A 229 -16.34 2.88 -10.35
N GLY A 230 -15.55 2.52 -11.36
CA GLY A 230 -15.17 3.38 -12.48
C GLY A 230 -14.09 4.42 -12.14
N ARG A 231 -13.67 4.53 -10.87
CA ARG A 231 -12.61 5.45 -10.43
C ARG A 231 -11.25 5.17 -11.05
N LEU A 232 -10.99 3.93 -11.50
CA LEU A 232 -9.77 3.58 -12.23
C LEU A 232 -9.60 4.41 -13.52
N PHE A 233 -10.65 5.02 -14.05
CA PHE A 233 -10.58 5.87 -15.25
C PHE A 233 -10.74 7.37 -14.92
N GLY A 234 -10.57 7.74 -13.65
CA GLY A 234 -10.66 9.12 -13.16
C GLY A 234 -12.07 9.53 -12.71
N ALA A 235 -12.18 10.75 -12.16
CA ALA A 235 -13.40 11.24 -11.52
C ALA A 235 -14.60 11.33 -12.48
N TYR A 236 -14.36 11.66 -13.76
CA TYR A 236 -15.43 11.77 -14.75
C TYR A 236 -16.04 10.43 -15.15
N ALA A 237 -15.26 9.35 -15.07
CA ALA A 237 -15.73 8.01 -15.42
C ALA A 237 -16.75 7.44 -14.42
N VAL A 238 -16.80 7.96 -13.19
CA VAL A 238 -17.83 7.60 -12.21
C VAL A 238 -19.22 7.96 -12.74
N TRP A 239 -19.38 9.14 -13.36
CA TRP A 239 -20.64 9.54 -14.00
C TRP A 239 -21.00 8.63 -15.18
N LEU A 240 -20.01 8.13 -15.91
CA LEU A 240 -20.23 7.15 -16.97
C LEU A 240 -20.72 5.81 -16.40
N TRP A 241 -20.18 5.37 -15.26
CA TRP A 241 -20.68 4.20 -14.52
C TRP A 241 -22.14 4.39 -14.09
N ASP A 242 -22.50 5.57 -13.61
CA ASP A 242 -23.89 5.91 -13.26
C ASP A 242 -24.82 5.85 -14.48
N ILE A 243 -24.36 6.30 -15.65
CA ILE A 243 -25.11 6.18 -16.92
C ILE A 243 -25.30 4.71 -17.29
N PHE A 244 -24.29 3.85 -17.13
CA PHE A 244 -24.45 2.42 -17.34
C PHE A 244 -25.42 1.79 -16.33
N GLY A 245 -25.37 2.20 -15.06
CA GLY A 245 -26.33 1.81 -14.04
C GLY A 245 -27.77 2.22 -14.39
N LEU A 246 -27.96 3.43 -14.92
CA LEU A 246 -29.26 3.87 -15.42
C LEU A 246 -29.72 3.08 -16.64
N ALA A 247 -28.81 2.78 -17.58
CA ALA A 247 -29.11 1.94 -18.73
C ALA A 247 -29.55 0.53 -18.29
N LEU A 248 -28.88 -0.04 -17.28
CA LEU A 248 -29.26 -1.32 -16.67
C LEU A 248 -30.67 -1.27 -16.07
N LEU A 249 -30.99 -0.21 -15.32
CA LEU A 249 -32.32 -0.01 -14.77
C LEU A 249 -33.37 0.05 -15.88
N LEU A 250 -33.11 0.82 -16.94
CA LEU A 250 -34.02 0.96 -18.08
C LEU A 250 -34.23 -0.36 -18.83
N VAL A 251 -33.16 -1.13 -19.07
CA VAL A 251 -33.23 -2.46 -19.69
C VAL A 251 -34.02 -3.42 -18.81
N SER A 252 -33.79 -3.40 -17.50
CA SER A 252 -34.48 -4.28 -16.54
C SER A 252 -35.98 -3.99 -16.47
N LEU A 253 -36.37 -2.71 -16.37
CA LEU A 253 -37.77 -2.27 -16.36
C LEU A 253 -38.47 -2.54 -17.70
N SER A 254 -37.81 -2.25 -18.82
CA SER A 254 -38.38 -2.49 -20.15
C SER A 254 -38.53 -3.98 -20.46
N GLY A 255 -37.59 -4.82 -20.03
CA GLY A 255 -37.69 -6.28 -20.11
C GLY A 255 -38.88 -6.82 -19.31
N LEU A 256 -39.02 -6.40 -18.05
CA LEU A 256 -40.15 -6.78 -17.19
C LEU A 256 -41.49 -6.35 -17.78
N TRP A 257 -41.58 -5.10 -18.28
CA TRP A 257 -42.81 -4.59 -18.91
C TRP A 257 -43.19 -5.38 -20.16
N LEU A 258 -42.22 -5.70 -21.03
CA LEU A 258 -42.45 -6.50 -22.23
C LEU A 258 -42.92 -7.92 -21.87
N TRP A 259 -42.35 -8.53 -20.83
CA TRP A 259 -42.77 -9.85 -20.34
C TRP A 259 -44.22 -9.86 -19.82
N ILE A 260 -44.59 -8.89 -18.97
CA ILE A 260 -45.98 -8.75 -18.46
C ILE A 260 -46.98 -8.54 -19.60
N LYS A 261 -46.62 -7.74 -20.62
CA LYS A 261 -47.49 -7.50 -21.77
C LYS A 261 -47.68 -8.76 -22.63
N GLN A 262 -46.64 -9.56 -22.81
CA GLN A 262 -46.73 -10.81 -23.58
C GLN A 262 -47.54 -11.88 -22.85
N THR A 263 -47.41 -11.99 -21.52
CA THR A 263 -48.20 -12.95 -20.73
C THR A 263 -49.69 -12.60 -20.68
N LYS A 264 -50.04 -11.31 -20.59
CA LYS A 264 -51.44 -10.85 -20.69
C LYS A 264 -52.07 -10.99 -22.08
N SER A 265 -51.26 -11.08 -23.14
CA SER A 265 -51.75 -11.28 -24.51
C SER A 265 -51.93 -12.76 -24.87
N ARG A 266 -51.34 -13.68 -24.09
CA ARG A 266 -51.41 -15.14 -24.28
C ARG A 266 -52.45 -15.81 -23.38
N ARG A 267 -53.03 -15.09 -22.42
CA ARG A 267 -54.24 -15.45 -21.68
C ARG A 267 -55.42 -14.74 -22.32
#